data_AF-A0A094E319-F1
#
_entry.id   AF-A0A094E319-F1
#
_cell.length_a   1.000
_cell.length_b   1.000
_cell.length_c   1.000
_cell.angle_alpha   90.00
_cell.angle_beta   90.00
_cell.angle_gamma   90.00
#
_symmetry.space_group_name_H-M   'P 1'
#
loop_
_entity.id
_entity.type
_entity.pdbx_description
1 polymer ?
#
loop_
_entity_poly.entity_id
_entity_poly.type
_entity_poly.pdbx_seq_one_letter_code
_entity_poly.pdbx_strand_id
1 'polypeptide(L)'
;MSLITTPVTQMLGITHPILLAGMGYTSGAELAAAVSNAGGLGVVGGLGYTPESLREILTDLKSKLRDPSLPFGVDLLIPQLGGKARKTNVDYTRGQLMELVDIIIEEGAKLFVSAVGIPPKAVVDKLHAAGILYMNMVGHPKHVHKACKVGADLVCAQGGEAGGHTGEIPTRCVANYTLDLLFCSSS
;
A
#
# COMPACT_ATOMS: atom_id res chain seq x y z
N MET A 1 -28.08 4.40 7.12
CA MET A 1 -27.28 3.33 6.49
C MET A 1 -26.55 2.58 7.59
N SER A 2 -26.58 1.25 7.60
CA SER A 2 -25.77 0.47 8.55
C SER A 2 -24.30 0.54 8.15
N LEU A 3 -23.42 0.84 9.10
CA LEU A 3 -21.97 0.82 8.88
C LEU A 3 -21.49 -0.64 8.86
N ILE A 4 -20.56 -0.96 7.95
CA ILE A 4 -19.92 -2.28 7.89
C ILE A 4 -18.63 -2.20 8.69
N THR A 5 -18.61 -2.78 9.88
CA THR A 5 -17.41 -2.87 10.72
C THR A 5 -16.63 -4.14 10.40
N THR A 6 -15.34 -4.00 10.12
CA THR A 6 -14.41 -5.09 9.82
C THR A 6 -13.09 -4.90 10.59
N PRO A 7 -12.24 -5.93 10.71
CA PRO A 7 -10.89 -5.75 11.26
C PRO A 7 -10.10 -4.64 10.56
N VAL A 8 -10.24 -4.49 9.24
CA VAL A 8 -9.58 -3.43 8.46
C VAL A 8 -10.05 -2.04 8.89
N THR A 9 -11.36 -1.84 9.12
CA THR A 9 -11.87 -0.55 9.61
C THR A 9 -11.31 -0.18 10.98
N GLN A 10 -11.15 -1.17 11.86
CA GLN A 10 -10.61 -0.97 13.21
C GLN A 10 -9.10 -0.70 13.18
N MET A 11 -8.33 -1.48 12.41
CA MET A 11 -6.88 -1.32 12.27
C MET A 11 -6.48 0.03 11.69
N LEU A 12 -7.24 0.51 10.68
CA LEU A 12 -6.94 1.76 9.97
C LEU A 12 -7.63 2.98 10.59
N GLY A 13 -8.62 2.80 11.47
CA GLY A 13 -9.39 3.90 12.03
C GLY A 13 -10.30 4.60 11.01
N ILE A 14 -10.89 3.83 10.08
CA ILE A 14 -11.77 4.33 9.01
C ILE A 14 -13.21 3.85 9.17
N THR A 15 -14.16 4.60 8.61
CA THR A 15 -15.61 4.33 8.71
C THR A 15 -16.08 3.30 7.69
N HIS A 16 -15.48 3.31 6.50
CA HIS A 16 -15.84 2.45 5.39
C HIS A 16 -14.64 1.57 5.01
N PRO A 17 -14.83 0.25 4.77
CA PRO A 17 -13.75 -0.64 4.34
C PRO A 17 -13.40 -0.42 2.84
N ILE A 18 -13.14 0.84 2.48
CA ILE A 18 -12.87 1.30 1.12
C ILE A 18 -11.53 2.03 1.16
N LEU A 19 -10.56 1.49 0.42
CA LEU A 19 -9.25 2.06 0.24
C LEU A 19 -9.14 2.55 -1.21
N LEU A 20 -8.70 3.79 -1.42
CA LEU A 20 -8.31 4.26 -2.74
C LEU A 20 -7.06 3.50 -3.18
N ALA A 21 -7.02 3.01 -4.43
CA ALA A 21 -5.81 2.41 -4.97
C ALA A 21 -4.71 3.46 -5.18
N GLY A 22 -3.47 3.13 -4.83
CA GLY A 22 -2.29 3.92 -5.16
C GLY A 22 -2.01 3.86 -6.66
N MET A 23 -2.43 4.89 -7.39
CA MET A 23 -2.29 4.99 -8.84
C MET A 23 -1.28 6.08 -9.17
N GLY A 24 -0.10 5.68 -9.64
CA GLY A 24 0.95 6.61 -10.08
C GLY A 24 0.39 7.69 -11.02
N TYR A 25 0.77 8.95 -10.77
CA TYR A 25 0.31 10.13 -11.50
C TYR A 25 -1.19 10.46 -11.43
N THR A 26 -2.01 9.61 -10.80
CA THR A 26 -3.48 9.74 -10.80
C THR A 26 -4.02 9.99 -9.40
N SER A 27 -3.63 9.19 -8.41
CA SER A 27 -4.06 9.37 -7.02
C SER A 27 -3.16 10.38 -6.29
N GLY A 28 -3.31 11.65 -6.66
CA GLY A 28 -2.65 12.78 -5.99
C GLY A 28 -3.38 13.20 -4.70
N ALA A 29 -2.90 14.30 -4.12
CA ALA A 29 -3.37 14.86 -2.85
C ALA A 29 -4.88 15.08 -2.79
N GLU A 30 -5.48 15.70 -3.82
CA GLU A 30 -6.91 16.04 -3.83
C GLU A 30 -7.81 14.79 -3.76
N LEU A 31 -7.53 13.79 -4.60
CA LEU A 31 -8.32 12.56 -4.63
C LEU A 31 -8.14 11.75 -3.35
N ALA A 32 -6.91 11.63 -2.86
CA ALA A 32 -6.65 10.91 -1.61
C ALA A 32 -7.33 11.58 -0.41
N ALA A 33 -7.19 12.91 -0.28
CA ALA A 33 -7.86 13.66 0.79
C ALA A 33 -9.39 13.54 0.70
N ALA A 34 -9.97 13.59 -0.49
CA ALA A 34 -11.42 13.42 -0.67
C ALA A 34 -11.92 12.06 -0.17
N VAL A 35 -11.17 10.98 -0.42
CA VAL A 35 -11.53 9.63 0.06
C VAL A 35 -11.39 9.50 1.57
N SER A 36 -10.31 10.02 2.16
CA SER A 36 -10.13 10.07 3.62
C SER A 36 -11.23 10.90 4.29
N ASN A 37 -11.58 12.05 3.70
CA ASN A 37 -12.72 12.88 4.14
C ASN A 37 -14.06 12.14 3.99
N ALA A 38 -14.23 11.26 3.01
CA ALA A 38 -15.44 10.44 2.90
C ALA A 38 -15.51 9.30 3.93
N GLY A 39 -14.46 9.07 4.72
CA GLY A 39 -14.39 8.02 5.74
C GLY A 39 -13.81 6.69 5.22
N GLY A 40 -13.24 6.67 4.02
CA GLY A 40 -12.35 5.59 3.57
C GLY A 40 -10.88 5.90 3.91
N LEU A 41 -9.96 5.21 3.25
CA LEU A 41 -8.53 5.54 3.29
C LEU A 41 -8.06 6.04 1.92
N GLY A 42 -7.69 7.31 1.83
CA GLY A 42 -6.98 7.85 0.67
C GLY A 42 -5.55 7.33 0.60
N VAL A 43 -5.07 6.96 -0.59
CA VAL A 43 -3.69 6.50 -0.81
C VAL A 43 -3.04 7.27 -1.95
N VAL A 44 -1.91 7.91 -1.67
CA VAL A 44 -1.12 8.63 -2.68
C VAL A 44 -0.26 7.65 -3.47
N GLY A 45 -0.32 7.72 -4.81
CA GLY A 45 0.47 6.87 -5.70
C GLY A 45 1.83 7.48 -6.02
N GLY A 46 2.89 7.05 -5.33
CA GLY A 46 4.23 7.63 -5.39
C GLY A 46 5.16 7.07 -6.48
N LEU A 47 4.62 6.76 -7.67
CA LEU A 47 5.44 6.27 -8.78
C LEU A 47 6.44 7.34 -9.25
N GLY A 48 7.73 7.09 -9.00
CA GLY A 48 8.82 7.95 -9.47
C GLY A 48 9.00 9.23 -8.66
N TYR A 49 8.43 9.32 -7.46
CA TYR A 49 8.66 10.46 -6.57
C TYR A 49 10.09 10.49 -6.04
N THR A 50 10.64 11.69 -6.03
CA THR A 50 11.80 12.07 -5.22
C THR A 50 11.34 12.41 -3.80
N PRO A 51 12.25 12.41 -2.81
CA PRO A 51 11.98 12.88 -1.45
C PRO A 51 11.27 14.25 -1.40
N GLU A 52 11.76 15.22 -2.18
CA GLU A 52 11.15 16.56 -2.30
C GLU A 52 9.68 16.46 -2.73
N SER A 53 9.41 15.80 -3.86
CA SER A 53 8.06 15.69 -4.42
C SER A 53 7.09 14.91 -3.51
N LEU A 54 7.60 13.91 -2.77
CA LEU A 54 6.80 13.16 -1.81
C LEU A 54 6.43 14.04 -0.61
N ARG A 55 7.35 14.86 -0.11
CA ARG A 55 7.07 15.79 0.98
C ARG A 55 6.05 16.86 0.56
N GLU A 56 6.21 17.41 -0.64
CA GLU A 56 5.27 18.38 -1.22
C GLU A 56 3.86 17.81 -1.33
N ILE A 57 3.69 16.63 -1.94
CA ILE A 57 2.35 16.05 -2.15
C ILE A 57 1.68 15.62 -0.84
N LEU A 58 2.45 15.17 0.16
CA LEU A 58 1.89 14.81 1.47
C LEU A 58 1.51 16.04 2.29
N THR A 59 2.29 17.12 2.20
CA THR A 59 1.90 18.43 2.75
C THR A 59 0.62 18.92 2.09
N ASP A 60 0.53 18.81 0.77
CA ASP A 60 -0.63 19.23 -0.01
C ASP A 60 -1.89 18.39 0.30
N LEU A 61 -1.72 17.08 0.53
CA LEU A 61 -2.79 16.17 0.97
C LEU A 61 -3.32 16.59 2.34
N LYS A 62 -2.42 16.78 3.32
CA LYS A 62 -2.81 17.13 4.69
C LYS A 62 -3.54 18.46 4.76
N SER A 63 -3.16 19.44 3.92
CA SER A 63 -3.87 20.72 3.84
C SER A 63 -5.32 20.60 3.36
N LYS A 64 -5.68 19.49 2.69
CA LYS A 64 -7.02 19.22 2.16
C LYS A 64 -7.85 18.27 3.03
N LEU A 65 -7.29 17.74 4.12
CA LEU A 65 -8.05 16.94 5.07
C LEU A 65 -8.97 17.86 5.88
N ARG A 66 -10.23 17.45 6.07
CA ARG A 66 -11.18 18.18 6.91
C ARG A 66 -10.84 18.07 8.40
N ASP A 67 -10.07 17.06 8.76
CA ASP A 67 -9.57 16.79 10.11
C ASP A 67 -8.15 16.21 9.96
N PRO A 68 -7.12 16.82 10.60
CA PRO A 68 -5.73 16.39 10.46
C PRO A 68 -5.44 14.99 11.05
N SER A 69 -6.37 14.43 11.84
CA SER A 69 -6.26 13.07 12.37
C SER A 69 -6.74 11.98 11.40
N LEU A 70 -7.33 12.36 10.25
CA LEU A 70 -7.82 11.40 9.29
C LEU A 70 -6.66 10.60 8.66
N PRO A 71 -6.79 9.27 8.58
CA PRO A 71 -5.71 8.44 8.09
C PRO A 71 -5.59 8.57 6.56
N PHE A 72 -4.36 8.44 6.08
CA PHE A 72 -4.03 8.29 4.67
C PHE A 72 -2.91 7.26 4.52
N GLY A 73 -2.70 6.78 3.29
CA GLY A 73 -1.62 5.88 2.94
C GLY A 73 -0.76 6.39 1.80
N VAL A 74 0.36 5.70 1.59
CA VAL A 74 1.29 5.97 0.48
C VAL A 74 1.64 4.64 -0.18
N ASP A 75 1.54 4.62 -1.50
CA ASP A 75 1.90 3.48 -2.34
C ASP A 75 3.22 3.76 -3.08
N LEU A 76 4.19 2.86 -2.95
CA LEU A 76 5.42 2.86 -3.73
C LEU A 76 5.59 1.56 -4.51
N LEU A 77 6.15 1.65 -5.71
CA LEU A 77 6.54 0.51 -6.52
C LEU A 77 7.97 0.09 -6.15
N ILE A 78 8.13 -1.12 -5.60
CA ILE A 78 9.42 -1.66 -5.14
C ILE A 78 9.68 -2.98 -5.89
N PRO A 79 9.89 -2.95 -7.22
CA PRO A 79 10.11 -4.16 -7.99
C PRO A 79 11.37 -4.87 -7.52
N GLN A 80 11.39 -6.19 -7.69
CA GLN A 80 12.59 -6.97 -7.43
C GLN A 80 13.70 -6.55 -8.40
N LEU A 81 14.85 -6.15 -7.84
CA LEU A 81 16.06 -5.84 -8.60
C LEU A 81 16.96 -7.09 -8.68
N GLY A 82 17.46 -7.40 -9.88
CA GLY A 82 18.36 -8.53 -10.14
C GLY A 82 17.71 -9.92 -10.18
N GLY A 83 18.50 -10.93 -10.55
CA GLY A 83 18.07 -12.35 -10.64
C GLY A 83 17.12 -12.65 -11.81
N LYS A 84 16.09 -13.49 -11.57
CA LYS A 84 15.02 -13.83 -12.54
C LYS A 84 13.95 -12.72 -12.66
N ALA A 85 14.33 -11.46 -12.49
CA ALA A 85 13.38 -10.34 -12.56
C ALA A 85 12.70 -10.30 -13.95
N ARG A 86 11.40 -9.98 -13.97
CA ARG A 86 10.71 -9.63 -15.22
C ARG A 86 11.30 -8.32 -15.78
N LYS A 87 10.89 -7.94 -17.00
CA LYS A 87 11.30 -6.72 -17.75
C LYS A 87 11.48 -5.42 -16.94
N THR A 88 10.89 -5.28 -15.75
CA THR A 88 11.05 -4.15 -14.82
C THR A 88 12.23 -4.38 -13.86
N ASN A 89 13.46 -4.30 -14.37
CA ASN A 89 14.69 -4.28 -13.56
C ASN A 89 15.14 -2.83 -13.30
N VAL A 90 14.21 -1.99 -12.83
CA VAL A 90 14.44 -0.57 -12.59
C VAL A 90 14.04 -0.25 -11.16
N ASP A 91 14.94 0.39 -10.43
CA ASP A 91 14.60 0.96 -9.14
C ASP A 91 13.82 2.27 -9.35
N TYR A 92 12.51 2.23 -9.16
CA TYR A 92 11.66 3.42 -9.27
C TYR A 92 11.92 4.44 -8.16
N THR A 93 12.62 4.05 -7.10
CA THR A 93 13.04 4.94 -6.01
C THR A 93 14.43 5.53 -6.23
N ARG A 94 15.16 5.08 -7.27
CA ARG A 94 16.52 5.56 -7.63
C ARG A 94 17.51 5.52 -6.45
N GLY A 95 17.44 4.51 -5.60
CA GLY A 95 18.28 4.34 -4.42
C GLY A 95 17.79 5.12 -3.18
N GLN A 96 16.65 5.80 -3.25
CA GLN A 96 16.16 6.69 -2.19
C GLN A 96 15.05 6.06 -1.34
N LEU A 97 14.80 4.75 -1.44
CA LEU A 97 13.71 4.07 -0.73
C LEU A 97 13.70 4.37 0.78
N MET A 98 14.85 4.33 1.45
CA MET A 98 14.90 4.57 2.90
C MET A 98 14.51 6.00 3.27
N GLU A 99 14.91 6.98 2.47
CA GLU A 99 14.58 8.40 2.68
C GLU A 99 13.10 8.66 2.39
N LEU A 100 12.53 8.03 1.35
CA LEU A 100 11.09 8.07 1.10
C LEU A 100 10.30 7.47 2.28
N VAL A 101 10.78 6.36 2.86
CA VAL A 101 10.17 5.74 4.04
C VAL A 101 10.27 6.65 5.27
N ASP A 102 11.40 7.34 5.46
CA ASP A 102 11.52 8.35 6.53
C ASP A 102 10.49 9.45 6.38
N ILE A 103 10.29 9.98 5.17
CA ILE A 103 9.25 10.99 4.91
C ILE A 103 7.85 10.44 5.18
N ILE A 104 7.55 9.21 4.75
CA ILE A 104 6.25 8.58 5.03
C ILE A 104 5.98 8.49 6.54
N ILE A 105 7.01 8.19 7.33
CA ILE A 105 6.96 8.16 8.79
C ILE A 105 6.78 9.56 9.38
N GLU A 106 7.61 10.51 8.98
CA GLU A 106 7.56 11.91 9.45
C GLU A 106 6.20 12.56 9.16
N GLU A 107 5.63 12.29 8.00
CA GLU A 107 4.36 12.86 7.57
C GLU A 107 3.14 12.19 8.22
N GLY A 108 3.33 11.05 8.91
CA GLY A 108 2.31 10.39 9.73
C GLY A 108 1.36 9.48 8.95
N ALA A 109 1.83 8.86 7.85
CA ALA A 109 0.98 7.94 7.08
C ALA A 109 0.52 6.75 7.95
N LYS A 110 -0.71 6.28 7.76
CA LYS A 110 -1.26 5.13 8.49
C LYS A 110 -0.93 3.79 7.82
N LEU A 111 -0.77 3.80 6.50
CA LEU A 111 -0.57 2.61 5.69
C LEU A 111 0.49 2.84 4.62
N PHE A 112 1.48 1.97 4.58
CA PHE A 112 2.39 1.81 3.46
C PHE A 112 1.90 0.69 2.55
N VAL A 113 1.81 0.95 1.24
CA VAL A 113 1.40 -0.04 0.23
C VAL A 113 2.56 -0.32 -0.71
N SER A 114 2.85 -1.60 -0.92
CA SER A 114 3.75 -2.03 -2.00
C SER A 114 2.94 -2.63 -3.14
N ALA A 115 2.77 -1.85 -4.21
CA ALA A 115 2.02 -2.28 -5.39
C ALA A 115 2.73 -3.33 -6.22
N VAL A 116 4.06 -3.24 -6.30
CA VAL A 116 4.90 -4.15 -7.07
C VAL A 116 6.08 -4.56 -6.22
N GLY A 117 6.32 -5.87 -6.18
CA GLY A 117 7.41 -6.49 -5.44
C GLY A 117 7.12 -6.62 -3.95
N ILE A 118 8.18 -6.80 -3.17
CA ILE A 118 8.14 -6.96 -1.71
C ILE A 118 9.32 -6.14 -1.18
N PRO A 119 9.10 -5.19 -0.26
CA PRO A 119 10.16 -4.37 0.30
C PRO A 119 11.15 -5.22 1.10
N PRO A 120 12.41 -4.76 1.25
CA PRO A 120 13.35 -5.37 2.19
C PRO A 120 12.76 -5.40 3.61
N LYS A 121 13.06 -6.44 4.38
CA LYS A 121 12.54 -6.58 5.76
C LYS A 121 12.87 -5.36 6.64
N ALA A 122 14.06 -4.76 6.46
CA ALA A 122 14.45 -3.56 7.19
C ALA A 122 13.50 -2.37 6.98
N VAL A 123 12.87 -2.26 5.81
CA VAL A 123 11.84 -1.23 5.56
C VAL A 123 10.57 -1.54 6.35
N VAL A 124 10.12 -2.80 6.33
CA VAL A 124 8.93 -3.22 7.10
C VAL A 124 9.15 -3.02 8.60
N ASP A 125 10.30 -3.43 9.12
CA ASP A 125 10.65 -3.28 10.54
C ASP A 125 10.68 -1.79 10.95
N LYS A 126 11.16 -0.91 10.08
CA LYS A 126 11.17 0.54 10.30
C LYS A 126 9.75 1.14 10.30
N LEU A 127 8.90 0.71 9.37
CA LEU A 127 7.49 1.14 9.32
C LEU A 127 6.74 0.68 10.59
N HIS A 128 6.91 -0.57 10.99
CA HIS A 128 6.29 -1.13 12.20
C HIS A 128 6.76 -0.44 13.48
N ALA A 129 8.05 -0.10 13.59
CA ALA A 129 8.59 0.66 14.71
C ALA A 129 7.94 2.06 14.86
N ALA A 130 7.44 2.63 13.75
CA ALA A 130 6.69 3.88 13.72
C ALA A 130 5.17 3.70 13.82
N GLY A 131 4.66 2.46 13.95
CA GLY A 131 3.22 2.17 13.99
C GLY A 131 2.50 2.26 12.64
N ILE A 132 3.24 2.26 11.53
CA ILE A 132 2.70 2.25 10.17
C ILE A 132 2.46 0.82 9.73
N LEU A 133 1.23 0.54 9.29
CA LEU A 133 0.88 -0.77 8.76
C LEU A 133 1.45 -0.95 7.35
N TYR A 134 1.76 -2.19 6.98
CA TYR A 134 2.23 -2.55 5.65
C TYR A 134 1.24 -3.47 4.93
N MET A 135 0.80 -3.04 3.74
CA MET A 135 0.01 -3.85 2.82
C MET A 135 0.80 -4.22 1.56
N ASN A 136 0.74 -5.49 1.16
CA ASN A 136 1.29 -5.93 -0.12
C ASN A 136 0.19 -6.29 -1.14
N MET A 137 0.34 -5.83 -2.38
CA MET A 137 -0.50 -6.28 -3.49
C MET A 137 -0.03 -7.65 -4.00
N VAL A 138 -0.96 -8.59 -4.15
CA VAL A 138 -0.65 -9.96 -4.57
C VAL A 138 -1.55 -10.39 -5.73
N GLY A 139 -0.96 -10.50 -6.92
CA GLY A 139 -1.61 -11.06 -8.11
C GLY A 139 -1.35 -12.54 -8.37
N HIS A 140 -0.61 -13.23 -7.48
CA HIS A 140 -0.32 -14.66 -7.62
C HIS A 140 -0.11 -15.33 -6.26
N PRO A 141 -0.69 -16.52 -5.97
CA PRO A 141 -0.64 -17.19 -4.66
C PRO A 141 0.77 -17.36 -4.08
N LYS A 142 1.75 -17.67 -4.93
CA LYS A 142 3.18 -17.76 -4.56
C LYS A 142 3.78 -16.52 -3.85
N HIS A 143 3.15 -15.34 -3.95
CA HIS A 143 3.64 -14.13 -3.28
C HIS A 143 3.11 -13.99 -1.85
N VAL A 144 2.00 -14.66 -1.48
CA VAL A 144 1.35 -14.52 -0.17
C VAL A 144 2.33 -14.84 0.96
N HIS A 145 2.91 -16.05 0.97
CA HIS A 145 3.86 -16.44 2.01
C HIS A 145 5.10 -15.53 2.09
N LYS A 146 5.54 -14.96 0.96
CA LYS A 146 6.70 -14.06 0.96
C LYS A 146 6.35 -12.73 1.62
N ALA A 147 5.17 -12.18 1.33
CA ALA A 147 4.66 -10.98 1.98
C ALA A 147 4.46 -11.20 3.49
N CYS A 148 3.86 -12.32 3.89
CA CYS A 148 3.71 -12.68 5.30
C CYS A 148 5.07 -12.83 6.00
N LYS A 149 6.06 -13.49 5.37
CA LYS A 149 7.39 -13.71 5.94
C LYS A 149 8.15 -12.41 6.23
N VAL A 150 7.92 -11.35 5.46
CA VAL A 150 8.54 -10.04 5.73
C VAL A 150 7.73 -9.18 6.70
N GLY A 151 6.52 -9.60 7.08
CA GLY A 151 5.67 -8.92 8.06
C GLY A 151 4.54 -8.08 7.45
N ALA A 152 3.95 -8.47 6.32
CA ALA A 152 2.75 -7.78 5.83
C ALA A 152 1.57 -7.91 6.81
N ASP A 153 0.99 -6.77 7.21
CA ASP A 153 -0.21 -6.68 8.04
C ASP A 153 -1.48 -6.91 7.22
N LEU A 154 -1.45 -6.52 5.94
CA LEU A 154 -2.54 -6.74 4.98
C LEU A 154 -2.01 -7.33 3.68
N VAL A 155 -2.82 -8.18 3.04
CA VAL A 155 -2.60 -8.66 1.68
C VAL A 155 -3.79 -8.26 0.83
N CYS A 156 -3.55 -7.52 -0.25
CA CYS A 156 -4.56 -7.18 -1.22
C CYS A 156 -4.50 -8.15 -2.40
N ALA A 157 -5.50 -9.02 -2.51
CA ALA A 157 -5.61 -9.96 -3.63
C ALA A 157 -6.03 -9.21 -4.91
N GLN A 158 -5.09 -9.07 -5.84
CA GLN A 158 -5.27 -8.30 -7.07
C GLN A 158 -5.52 -9.24 -8.24
N GLY A 159 -6.75 -9.29 -8.75
CA GLY A 159 -7.06 -10.08 -9.94
C GLY A 159 -6.57 -9.45 -11.24
N GLY A 160 -6.60 -10.23 -12.32
CA GLY A 160 -6.26 -9.76 -13.66
C GLY A 160 -7.23 -8.76 -14.25
N GLU A 161 -8.41 -8.60 -13.64
CA GLU A 161 -9.39 -7.56 -13.98
C GLU A 161 -8.99 -6.17 -13.47
N ALA A 162 -8.04 -6.07 -12.54
CA ALA A 162 -7.58 -4.79 -12.03
C ALA A 162 -6.80 -3.99 -13.11
N GLY A 163 -6.74 -2.67 -12.94
CA GLY A 163 -5.91 -1.80 -13.79
C GLY A 163 -4.43 -1.81 -13.41
N GLY A 164 -3.58 -1.38 -14.33
CA GLY A 164 -2.14 -1.19 -14.07
C GLY A 164 -1.32 -2.48 -14.12
N HIS A 165 -0.39 -2.63 -13.18
CA HIS A 165 0.48 -3.82 -13.10
C HIS A 165 -0.23 -4.95 -12.36
N THR A 166 -0.73 -5.93 -13.10
CA THR A 166 -1.55 -7.02 -12.56
C THR A 166 -1.02 -8.42 -12.90
N GLY A 167 -1.62 -9.43 -12.25
CA GLY A 167 -1.46 -10.84 -12.62
C GLY A 167 -2.47 -11.28 -13.68
N GLU A 168 -2.44 -12.56 -14.04
CA GLU A 168 -3.38 -13.16 -15.02
C GLU A 168 -4.54 -13.91 -14.34
N ILE A 169 -4.51 -14.04 -13.01
CA ILE A 169 -5.48 -14.85 -12.26
C ILE A 169 -6.72 -14.00 -11.98
N PRO A 170 -7.95 -14.48 -12.27
CA PRO A 170 -9.17 -13.75 -11.94
C PRO A 170 -9.31 -13.44 -10.45
N THR A 171 -9.92 -12.30 -10.12
CA THR A 171 -10.05 -11.75 -8.75
C THR A 171 -10.63 -12.77 -7.78
N ARG A 172 -11.69 -13.48 -8.19
CA ARG A 172 -12.32 -14.52 -7.37
C ARG A 172 -11.37 -15.65 -7.03
N CYS A 173 -10.54 -16.08 -8.00
CA CYS A 173 -9.60 -17.17 -7.81
C CYS A 173 -8.44 -16.74 -6.90
N VAL A 174 -7.80 -15.59 -7.17
CA VAL A 174 -6.68 -15.11 -6.36
C VAL A 174 -7.10 -14.77 -4.93
N ALA A 175 -8.31 -14.24 -4.72
CA ALA A 175 -8.87 -14.00 -3.40
C ALA A 175 -9.01 -15.31 -2.60
N ASN A 176 -9.63 -16.33 -3.19
CA ASN A 176 -9.79 -17.63 -2.54
C ASN A 176 -8.43 -18.27 -2.19
N TYR A 177 -7.50 -18.32 -3.15
CA TYR A 177 -6.16 -18.85 -2.87
C TYR A 177 -5.43 -18.07 -1.78
N THR A 178 -5.60 -16.74 -1.75
CA THR A 178 -4.96 -15.90 -0.72
C THR A 178 -5.52 -16.23 0.66
N LEU A 179 -6.84 -16.38 0.78
CA LEU A 179 -7.49 -16.77 2.04
C LEU A 179 -6.99 -18.14 2.51
N ASP A 180 -7.00 -19.15 1.64
CA ASP A 180 -6.55 -20.51 1.99
C ASP A 180 -5.11 -20.52 2.53
N LEU A 181 -4.22 -19.77 1.87
CA LEU A 181 -2.81 -19.68 2.27
C LEU A 181 -2.60 -18.92 3.58
N LEU A 182 -3.39 -17.88 3.86
CA LEU A 182 -3.33 -17.16 5.13
C LEU A 182 -3.82 -18.04 6.29
N PHE A 183 -4.88 -18.82 6.10
CA PHE A 183 -5.35 -19.77 7.11
C PHE A 183 -4.32 -20.85 7.42
N CYS A 184 -3.68 -21.42 6.40
CA CYS A 184 -2.63 -22.43 6.57
C CYS A 184 -1.35 -21.89 7.23
N SER A 185 -1.10 -20.58 7.16
CA SER A 185 0.06 -19.95 7.80
C SER A 185 -0.18 -19.56 9.27
N SER A 186 -1.44 -19.61 9.71
CA SER A 186 -1.89 -19.21 11.05
C SER A 186 -2.20 -20.42 11.97
N SER A 187 -2.04 -21.64 11.46
CA SER A 187 -2.26 -22.93 12.14
C SER A 187 -0.93 -23.66 12.34
#